data_AF-A0A8X7V485-F1
#
_entry.id   AF-A0A8X7V485-F1
#
_cell.length_a   1.000
_cell.length_b   1.000
_cell.length_c   1.000
_cell.angle_alpha   90.00
_cell.angle_beta   90.00
_cell.angle_gamma   90.00
#
_symmetry.space_group_name_H-M   'P 1'
#
loop_
_entity.id
_entity.type
_entity.pdbx_description
1 polymer ?
#
loop_
_entity_poly.entity_id
_entity_poly.type
_entity_poly.pdbx_seq_one_letter_code
_entity_poly.pdbx_strand_id
1 'polypeptide(L)'
;MAASLPFLNATGISLPSSGSIRRRSHIVSRQDLPEFSSKAVSSPRLRFSRNGSNDRFLSPEVSSPIRSVAVKSQLSTPLISGNDEWGTWTALFATGAFGLWSEKTKVGSAVSGALVSTLIGLAASNLGIISSDAPAFAVVLNFLLPLAVPLLLFRADLRRVVQSTGKLLLAFLIGSIATTVGTALAYYLVPMRALGPDSWKIAAALMGRHIGGAVNYVAIANALGVSPSVLAAGLAADNVICAVYFTTLFAIGSKIPAETLPPPTSDAETNKDSESTNKIPVLLIATGIAVSLAICKAGTLLTKHFGISGGSLPAITAVVVVLATIFPSQFGRLAPSGEAMALILMQVFFTVIGASGNIWSVINTAPSIFLFALVQIGTHLVVILGIGKLLNIELRLLLLASNANVGGPTTAAGMATAKGWNSLIVPGILAGIFGIAIATFIGIAFGVKLLQFM
;
A
#
# COMPACT_ATOMS: atom_id res chain seq x y z
N MET A 1 13.94 -60.89 -2.84
CA MET A 1 13.21 -61.91 -2.04
C MET A 1 12.24 -61.11 -1.16
N ALA A 2 10.91 -61.23 -1.23
CA ALA A 2 10.04 -62.43 -1.19
C ALA A 2 10.09 -63.12 0.19
N ALA A 3 8.98 -63.46 0.88
CA ALA A 3 7.53 -63.27 0.63
C ALA A 3 6.79 -63.20 2.01
N SER A 4 5.46 -63.21 2.24
CA SER A 4 4.24 -63.58 1.46
C SER A 4 2.98 -62.85 1.97
N LEU A 5 1.85 -62.97 1.27
CA LEU A 5 0.47 -62.81 1.80
C LEU A 5 -0.12 -64.15 2.25
N PRO A 6 -1.21 -64.17 3.05
CA PRO A 6 -2.33 -65.07 2.74
C PRO A 6 -3.76 -64.51 2.96
N PHE A 7 -4.75 -65.28 2.49
CA PHE A 7 -6.22 -65.09 2.48
C PHE A 7 -6.91 -65.61 3.77
N LEU A 8 -8.18 -65.35 4.14
CA LEU A 8 -9.35 -64.57 3.62
C LEU A 8 -10.16 -64.07 4.89
N ASN A 9 -11.49 -63.91 5.06
CA ASN A 9 -12.72 -64.24 4.30
C ASN A 9 -13.95 -63.34 4.67
N ALA A 10 -14.97 -63.39 3.80
CA ALA A 10 -16.41 -63.06 3.93
C ALA A 10 -17.02 -62.36 5.18
N THR A 11 -17.61 -61.16 4.97
CA THR A 11 -19.07 -60.83 5.10
C THR A 11 -19.27 -59.31 4.87
N GLY A 12 -20.37 -58.77 4.33
CA GLY A 12 -21.49 -59.38 3.62
C GLY A 12 -22.79 -58.56 3.71
N ILE A 13 -23.15 -57.81 2.65
CA ILE A 13 -24.52 -57.30 2.28
C ILE A 13 -24.41 -56.54 0.94
N SER A 14 -25.48 -56.51 0.14
CA SER A 14 -25.46 -56.11 -1.29
C SER A 14 -26.26 -54.84 -1.63
N LEU A 15 -25.85 -54.15 -2.69
CA LEU A 15 -26.72 -53.19 -3.40
C LEU A 15 -27.55 -53.91 -4.47
N PRO A 16 -28.83 -53.55 -4.67
CA PRO A 16 -29.55 -53.82 -5.91
C PRO A 16 -29.20 -52.79 -6.99
N SER A 17 -29.27 -53.17 -8.26
CA SER A 17 -28.99 -52.27 -9.39
C SER A 17 -29.97 -52.43 -10.55
N SER A 18 -30.17 -51.34 -11.30
CA SER A 18 -30.71 -51.28 -12.68
C SER A 18 -32.09 -51.89 -12.97
N GLY A 19 -33.05 -51.02 -13.31
CA GLY A 19 -34.26 -51.37 -14.06
C GLY A 19 -34.69 -50.20 -14.97
N SER A 20 -34.46 -50.32 -16.28
CA SER A 20 -34.84 -49.29 -17.27
C SER A 20 -36.19 -49.61 -17.90
N ILE A 21 -36.96 -48.58 -18.35
CA ILE A 21 -37.71 -48.61 -19.63
C ILE A 21 -38.45 -47.28 -19.98
N ARG A 22 -38.26 -46.87 -21.24
CA ARG A 22 -39.08 -46.01 -22.15
C ARG A 22 -39.47 -44.55 -21.84
N ARG A 23 -39.41 -43.77 -22.91
CA ARG A 23 -39.93 -42.40 -23.10
C ARG A 23 -41.47 -42.37 -23.18
N ARG A 24 -42.06 -41.22 -22.85
CA ARG A 24 -43.07 -40.57 -23.71
C ARG A 24 -42.88 -39.06 -23.69
N SER A 25 -43.26 -38.40 -24.78
CA SER A 25 -43.05 -36.97 -25.04
C SER A 25 -44.38 -36.29 -25.30
N HIS A 26 -44.61 -35.09 -24.73
CA HIS A 26 -45.68 -34.21 -25.17
C HIS A 26 -45.18 -32.77 -25.32
N ILE A 27 -45.30 -32.27 -26.55
CA ILE A 27 -45.29 -30.85 -26.89
C ILE A 27 -46.75 -30.45 -27.04
N VAL A 28 -47.16 -29.31 -26.45
CA VAL A 28 -48.34 -28.57 -26.87
C VAL A 28 -47.99 -27.09 -26.88
N SER A 29 -48.41 -26.39 -27.93
CA SER A 29 -48.34 -24.93 -28.05
C SER A 29 -49.64 -24.42 -28.66
N ARG A 30 -50.13 -23.29 -28.12
CA ARG A 30 -51.11 -22.34 -28.67
C ARG A 30 -51.06 -21.12 -27.75
N GLN A 31 -50.93 -19.88 -28.18
CA GLN A 31 -51.67 -19.16 -29.22
C GLN A 31 -53.18 -19.23 -29.02
N ASP A 32 -53.73 -18.22 -28.34
CA ASP A 32 -54.88 -17.47 -28.83
C ASP A 32 -54.79 -16.02 -28.28
N LEU A 33 -55.25 -15.06 -29.09
CA LEU A 33 -55.29 -13.62 -28.81
C LEU A 33 -56.76 -13.18 -28.64
N PRO A 34 -57.05 -12.06 -27.95
CA PRO A 34 -57.20 -10.81 -28.72
C PRO A 34 -56.64 -9.56 -28.04
N GLU A 35 -56.18 -8.61 -28.85
CA GLU A 35 -56.04 -7.21 -28.46
C GLU A 35 -57.42 -6.53 -28.37
N PHE A 36 -57.54 -5.47 -27.58
CA PHE A 36 -58.52 -4.43 -27.85
C PHE A 36 -57.97 -3.04 -27.50
N SER A 37 -58.10 -2.10 -28.44
CA SER A 37 -57.68 -0.71 -28.30
C SER A 37 -58.84 0.22 -28.61
N SER A 38 -59.04 1.27 -27.82
CA SER A 38 -59.47 2.57 -28.36
C SER A 38 -59.53 3.72 -27.33
N LYS A 39 -59.05 4.88 -27.83
CA LYS A 39 -59.56 6.25 -27.64
C LYS A 39 -59.52 6.91 -26.25
N ALA A 40 -58.71 7.97 -26.22
CA ALA A 40 -58.58 9.00 -25.20
C ALA A 40 -59.86 9.76 -24.83
N VAL A 41 -59.85 10.32 -23.62
CA VAL A 41 -60.66 11.48 -23.17
C VAL A 41 -59.71 12.51 -22.52
N SER A 42 -60.13 13.77 -22.47
CA SER A 42 -59.28 14.95 -22.21
C SER A 42 -59.12 15.36 -20.73
N SER A 43 -57.95 15.97 -20.47
CA SER A 43 -57.66 17.19 -19.68
C SER A 43 -58.67 17.67 -18.60
N PRO A 44 -58.16 18.18 -17.46
CA PRO A 44 -57.74 19.60 -17.46
C PRO A 44 -56.36 19.88 -16.83
N ARG A 45 -55.72 20.97 -17.29
CA ARG A 45 -54.50 21.54 -16.68
C ARG A 45 -54.89 22.54 -15.60
N LEU A 46 -54.34 22.41 -14.38
CA LEU A 46 -54.39 23.49 -13.40
C LEU A 46 -53.32 24.54 -13.73
N ARG A 47 -53.75 25.73 -14.15
CA ARG A 47 -52.94 26.95 -14.09
C ARG A 47 -52.97 27.45 -12.64
N PHE A 48 -51.81 27.71 -12.05
CA PHE A 48 -51.73 28.58 -10.87
C PHE A 48 -51.20 29.96 -11.25
N SER A 49 -51.76 30.99 -10.61
CA SER A 49 -51.56 32.38 -11.00
C SER A 49 -50.27 32.97 -10.43
N ARG A 50 -49.71 33.93 -11.15
CA ARG A 50 -48.54 34.71 -10.73
C ARG A 50 -49.02 36.06 -10.20
N ASN A 51 -48.97 36.26 -8.89
CA ASN A 51 -49.10 37.59 -8.30
C ASN A 51 -48.14 37.73 -7.11
N GLY A 52 -47.59 38.92 -6.91
CA GLY A 52 -46.41 39.11 -6.06
C GLY A 52 -46.71 39.62 -4.65
N SER A 53 -45.77 39.36 -3.74
CA SER A 53 -45.56 40.11 -2.51
C SER A 53 -44.07 40.50 -2.44
N ASN A 54 -43.77 41.72 -2.03
CA ASN A 54 -42.41 42.11 -1.69
C ASN A 54 -42.04 41.47 -0.35
N ASP A 55 -40.84 40.93 -0.24
CA ASP A 55 -40.09 40.99 1.01
C ASP A 55 -38.60 41.17 0.71
N ARG A 56 -37.98 42.11 1.43
CA ARG A 56 -36.55 42.43 1.31
C ARG A 56 -35.82 41.83 2.51
N PHE A 57 -34.99 40.83 2.28
CA PHE A 57 -33.93 40.49 3.23
C PHE A 57 -32.56 40.71 2.61
N LEU A 58 -31.68 41.37 3.37
CA LEU A 58 -30.39 41.87 2.91
C LEU A 58 -29.33 40.77 2.98
N SER A 59 -28.56 40.65 1.90
CA SER A 59 -27.28 39.93 1.84
C SER A 59 -26.32 40.77 0.98
N PRO A 60 -25.04 40.91 1.36
CA PRO A 60 -24.15 41.89 0.73
C PRO A 60 -23.63 41.44 -0.64
N GLU A 61 -23.55 42.38 -1.58
CA GLU A 61 -22.77 42.20 -2.81
C GLU A 61 -21.27 42.21 -2.47
N VAL A 62 -20.59 41.08 -2.65
CA VAL A 62 -19.12 41.00 -2.67
C VAL A 62 -18.67 40.75 -4.11
N SER A 63 -18.64 41.83 -4.89
CA SER A 63 -18.18 41.82 -6.28
C SER A 63 -16.67 41.58 -6.35
N SER A 64 -16.26 40.33 -6.57
CA SER A 64 -14.88 40.01 -6.95
C SER A 64 -14.86 38.96 -8.07
N PRO A 65 -14.15 39.21 -9.20
CA PRO A 65 -14.06 38.24 -10.27
C PRO A 65 -13.03 37.17 -9.92
N ILE A 66 -13.42 36.20 -9.08
CA ILE A 66 -12.62 34.98 -8.87
C ILE A 66 -12.56 34.23 -10.19
N ARG A 67 -11.48 34.46 -10.93
CA ARG A 67 -11.16 33.82 -12.21
C ARG A 67 -10.84 32.35 -11.95
N SER A 68 -11.87 31.52 -11.83
CA SER A 68 -11.73 30.09 -11.56
C SER A 68 -10.94 29.43 -12.69
N VAL A 69 -9.67 29.13 -12.42
CA VAL A 69 -8.82 28.35 -13.34
C VAL A 69 -9.19 26.88 -13.23
N ALA A 70 -10.42 26.56 -13.66
CA ALA A 70 -10.86 25.20 -13.89
C ALA A 70 -10.05 24.65 -15.08
N VAL A 71 -9.01 23.88 -14.78
CA VAL A 71 -8.17 23.22 -15.80
C VAL A 71 -9.02 22.18 -16.51
N LYS A 72 -9.59 22.57 -17.66
CA LYS A 72 -10.27 21.63 -18.55
C LYS A 72 -9.24 20.66 -19.13
N SER A 73 -9.54 19.37 -19.07
CA SER A 73 -8.96 18.37 -19.98
C SER A 73 -9.12 18.86 -21.43
N GLN A 74 -8.10 18.66 -22.27
CA GLN A 74 -8.21 18.95 -23.71
C GLN A 74 -9.04 17.90 -24.47
N LEU A 75 -9.42 16.80 -23.80
CA LEU A 75 -10.47 15.89 -24.23
C LEU A 75 -11.71 16.09 -23.35
N SER A 76 -12.80 16.58 -23.94
CA SER A 76 -14.07 16.90 -23.26
C SER A 76 -14.77 15.70 -22.61
N THR A 77 -14.37 14.50 -22.99
CA THR A 77 -14.82 13.20 -22.46
C THR A 77 -13.59 12.29 -22.38
N PRO A 78 -13.28 11.68 -21.22
CA PRO A 78 -12.21 10.71 -21.15
C PRO A 78 -12.57 9.43 -21.91
N LEU A 79 -11.55 8.71 -22.41
CA LEU A 79 -11.73 7.47 -23.19
C LEU A 79 -12.47 6.40 -22.39
N ILE A 80 -12.16 6.29 -21.09
CA ILE A 80 -12.89 5.50 -20.10
C ILE A 80 -13.65 6.48 -19.21
N SER A 81 -14.98 6.49 -19.32
CA SER A 81 -15.85 7.35 -18.52
C SER A 81 -15.86 6.95 -17.05
N GLY A 82 -16.07 7.89 -16.13
CA GLY A 82 -16.14 7.60 -14.69
C GLY A 82 -17.25 6.62 -14.28
N ASN A 83 -18.24 6.38 -15.14
CA ASN A 83 -19.32 5.42 -14.95
C ASN A 83 -19.05 4.05 -15.60
N ASP A 84 -17.95 3.90 -16.36
CA ASP A 84 -17.51 2.61 -16.89
C ASP A 84 -16.70 1.87 -15.83
N GLU A 85 -17.40 1.14 -14.96
CA GLU A 85 -16.78 0.37 -13.88
C GLU A 85 -15.78 -0.67 -14.43
N TRP A 86 -16.14 -1.37 -15.50
CA TRP A 86 -15.31 -2.43 -16.08
C TRP A 86 -14.05 -1.87 -16.73
N GLY A 87 -14.19 -0.85 -17.59
CA GLY A 87 -13.04 -0.16 -18.18
C GLY A 87 -12.14 0.45 -17.11
N THR A 88 -12.71 1.07 -16.07
CA THR A 88 -11.94 1.67 -14.97
C THR A 88 -11.16 0.60 -14.20
N TRP A 89 -11.80 -0.48 -13.75
CA TRP A 89 -11.10 -1.56 -13.05
C TRP A 89 -10.05 -2.25 -13.94
N THR A 90 -10.36 -2.50 -15.21
CA THR A 90 -9.39 -3.04 -16.18
C THR A 90 -8.17 -2.13 -16.31
N ALA A 91 -8.34 -0.81 -16.46
CA ALA A 91 -7.23 0.13 -16.58
C ALA A 91 -6.39 0.24 -15.29
N LEU A 92 -7.04 0.21 -14.12
CA LEU A 92 -6.35 0.21 -12.82
C LEU A 92 -5.50 -1.06 -12.62
N PHE A 93 -6.08 -2.25 -12.86
CA PHE A 93 -5.36 -3.52 -12.72
C PHE A 93 -4.30 -3.72 -13.81
N ALA A 94 -4.54 -3.29 -15.06
CA ALA A 94 -3.54 -3.35 -16.13
C ALA A 94 -2.33 -2.44 -15.83
N THR A 95 -2.55 -1.24 -15.30
CA THR A 95 -1.47 -0.33 -14.89
C THR A 95 -0.68 -0.88 -13.70
N GLY A 96 -1.37 -1.48 -12.71
CA GLY A 96 -0.72 -2.16 -11.60
C GLY A 96 0.12 -3.38 -12.02
N ALA A 97 -0.41 -4.17 -12.97
CA ALA A 97 0.31 -5.32 -13.54
C ALA A 97 1.51 -4.89 -14.40
N PHE A 98 1.39 -3.79 -15.15
CA PHE A 98 2.52 -3.21 -15.88
C PHE A 98 3.61 -2.70 -14.94
N GLY A 99 3.24 -2.08 -13.80
CA GLY A 99 4.18 -1.71 -12.73
C GLY A 99 5.00 -2.90 -12.25
N LEU A 100 4.34 -3.99 -11.84
CA LEU A 100 5.01 -5.24 -11.41
C LEU A 100 5.81 -5.92 -12.53
N TRP A 101 5.38 -5.81 -13.79
CA TRP A 101 6.15 -6.31 -14.93
C TRP A 101 7.42 -5.50 -15.17
N SER A 102 7.36 -4.17 -15.00
CA SER A 102 8.47 -3.26 -15.27
C SER A 102 9.72 -3.56 -14.41
N GLU A 103 9.53 -4.03 -13.17
CA GLU A 103 10.61 -4.44 -12.25
C GLU A 103 11.48 -5.59 -12.79
N LYS A 104 10.98 -6.34 -13.80
CA LYS A 104 11.72 -7.39 -14.50
C LYS A 104 12.62 -6.85 -15.63
N THR A 105 12.53 -5.57 -15.93
CA THR A 105 13.33 -4.88 -16.97
C THR A 105 14.50 -4.13 -16.33
N LYS A 106 15.58 -3.88 -17.09
CA LYS A 106 16.76 -3.12 -16.61
C LYS A 106 16.47 -1.68 -16.17
N VAL A 107 15.32 -1.11 -16.56
CA VAL A 107 14.93 0.27 -16.24
C VAL A 107 13.94 0.30 -15.07
N GLY A 108 12.88 -0.51 -15.12
CA GLY A 108 11.92 -0.61 -14.00
C GLY A 108 12.49 -1.32 -12.76
N SER A 109 13.58 -2.08 -12.87
CA SER A 109 14.31 -2.54 -11.67
C SER A 109 15.02 -1.41 -10.90
N ALA A 110 15.24 -0.25 -11.55
CA ALA A 110 15.75 0.97 -10.92
C ALA A 110 14.64 2.00 -10.59
N VAL A 111 13.46 1.83 -11.19
CA VAL A 111 12.29 2.72 -11.05
C VAL A 111 11.12 1.85 -10.61
N SER A 112 10.91 1.73 -9.29
CA SER A 112 10.02 0.72 -8.69
C SER A 112 8.64 0.63 -9.34
N GLY A 113 8.03 -0.55 -9.34
CA GLY A 113 6.72 -0.78 -9.95
C GLY A 113 5.64 0.14 -9.37
N ALA A 114 5.75 0.47 -8.08
CA ALA A 114 4.92 1.46 -7.39
C ALA A 114 5.02 2.86 -8.03
N LEU A 115 6.24 3.32 -8.35
CA LEU A 115 6.43 4.58 -9.07
C LEU A 115 5.91 4.48 -10.50
N VAL A 116 6.17 3.38 -11.20
CA VAL A 116 5.70 3.16 -12.59
C VAL A 116 4.17 3.19 -12.66
N SER A 117 3.47 2.50 -11.76
CA SER A 117 2.00 2.56 -11.67
C SER A 117 1.50 3.96 -11.30
N THR A 118 2.19 4.68 -10.41
CA THR A 118 1.85 6.08 -10.08
C THR A 118 2.00 7.01 -11.30
N LEU A 119 3.12 6.92 -12.03
CA LEU A 119 3.39 7.79 -13.19
C LEU A 119 2.48 7.47 -14.38
N ILE A 120 2.16 6.19 -14.61
CA ILE A 120 1.23 5.78 -15.67
C ILE A 120 -0.21 6.17 -15.31
N GLY A 121 -0.65 6.01 -14.05
CA GLY A 121 -1.95 6.51 -13.61
C GLY A 121 -2.07 8.03 -13.79
N LEU A 122 -1.03 8.78 -13.40
CA LEU A 122 -0.94 10.23 -13.57
C LEU A 122 -1.02 10.64 -15.05
N ALA A 123 -0.23 10.00 -15.92
CA ALA A 123 -0.29 10.23 -17.35
C ALA A 123 -1.67 9.87 -17.93
N ALA A 124 -2.23 8.72 -17.57
CA ALA A 124 -3.51 8.23 -18.08
C ALA A 124 -4.67 9.19 -17.77
N SER A 125 -4.75 9.76 -16.56
CA SER A 125 -5.82 10.72 -16.28
C SER A 125 -5.55 12.11 -16.89
N ASN A 126 -4.31 12.61 -16.83
CA ASN A 126 -3.98 13.94 -17.39
C ASN A 126 -4.00 13.97 -18.93
N LEU A 127 -3.92 12.80 -19.60
CA LEU A 127 -4.14 12.62 -21.04
C LEU A 127 -5.59 12.29 -21.41
N GLY A 128 -6.53 12.25 -20.45
CA GLY A 128 -7.93 11.95 -20.72
C GLY A 128 -8.22 10.49 -21.09
N ILE A 129 -7.40 9.53 -20.65
CA ILE A 129 -7.66 8.09 -20.80
C ILE A 129 -8.59 7.60 -19.69
N ILE A 130 -8.39 8.04 -18.44
CA ILE A 130 -9.17 7.61 -17.25
C ILE A 130 -9.76 8.83 -16.53
N SER A 131 -11.06 8.78 -16.23
CA SER A 131 -11.76 9.77 -15.39
C SER A 131 -11.25 9.75 -13.94
N SER A 132 -10.75 10.89 -13.43
CA SER A 132 -10.19 11.00 -12.06
C SER A 132 -11.25 11.00 -10.94
N ASP A 133 -12.53 11.05 -11.31
CA ASP A 133 -13.71 11.11 -10.46
C ASP A 133 -14.48 9.77 -10.38
N ALA A 134 -13.94 8.71 -10.99
CA ALA A 134 -14.58 7.40 -11.04
C ALA A 134 -14.80 6.79 -9.63
N PRO A 135 -16.00 6.26 -9.29
CA PRO A 135 -16.30 5.73 -7.95
C PRO A 135 -15.35 4.63 -7.47
N ALA A 136 -14.74 3.88 -8.38
CA ALA A 136 -13.70 2.89 -8.08
C ALA A 136 -12.54 3.47 -7.25
N PHE A 137 -12.16 4.74 -7.46
CA PHE A 137 -11.05 5.37 -6.73
C PHE A 137 -11.37 5.47 -5.22
N ALA A 138 -12.63 5.77 -4.88
CA ALA A 138 -13.09 5.78 -3.49
C ALA A 138 -13.10 4.36 -2.88
N VAL A 139 -13.40 3.32 -3.65
CA VAL A 139 -13.31 1.91 -3.19
C VAL A 139 -11.85 1.51 -2.94
N VAL A 140 -10.93 1.91 -3.82
CA VAL A 140 -9.49 1.64 -3.66
C VAL A 140 -8.94 2.30 -2.38
N LEU A 141 -9.26 3.57 -2.15
CA LEU A 141 -8.79 4.33 -0.98
C LEU A 141 -9.43 3.87 0.34
N ASN A 142 -10.75 3.65 0.36
CA ASN A 142 -11.49 3.36 1.60
C ASN A 142 -11.61 1.86 1.93
N PHE A 143 -11.26 0.95 1.00
CA PHE A 143 -11.42 -0.50 1.19
C PHE A 143 -10.16 -1.29 0.83
N LEU A 144 -9.60 -1.15 -0.39
CA LEU A 144 -8.46 -1.96 -0.82
C LEU A 144 -7.15 -1.57 -0.12
N LEU A 145 -6.91 -0.28 0.13
CA LEU A 145 -5.77 0.18 0.91
C LEU A 145 -5.81 -0.33 2.37
N PRO A 146 -6.90 -0.13 3.15
CA PRO A 146 -7.05 -0.76 4.46
C PRO A 146 -6.84 -2.28 4.42
N LEU A 147 -7.37 -2.98 3.41
CA LEU A 147 -7.21 -4.43 3.24
C LEU A 147 -5.76 -4.85 3.02
N ALA A 148 -4.95 -4.05 2.31
CA ALA A 148 -3.54 -4.35 2.05
C ALA A 148 -2.66 -4.24 3.30
N VAL A 149 -3.01 -3.36 4.26
CA VAL A 149 -2.16 -3.07 5.43
C VAL A 149 -1.96 -4.31 6.34
N PRO A 150 -3.01 -5.04 6.81
CA PRO A 150 -2.79 -6.26 7.58
C PRO A 150 -2.09 -7.36 6.78
N LEU A 151 -2.41 -7.52 5.49
CA LEU A 151 -1.84 -8.56 4.64
C LEU A 151 -0.31 -8.46 4.53
N LEU A 152 0.26 -7.24 4.51
CA LEU A 152 1.72 -7.00 4.57
C LEU A 152 2.30 -7.16 5.99
N LEU A 153 1.47 -6.99 7.02
CA LEU A 153 1.85 -7.04 8.43
C LEU A 153 1.69 -8.42 9.09
N PHE A 154 1.26 -9.45 8.36
CA PHE A 154 1.18 -10.82 8.88
C PHE A 154 2.56 -11.41 9.30
N ARG A 155 3.68 -10.75 8.99
CA ARG A 155 5.02 -11.11 9.49
C ARG A 155 5.45 -10.32 10.75
N ALA A 156 4.61 -9.45 11.30
CA ALA A 156 4.93 -8.53 12.40
C ALA A 156 4.89 -9.18 13.80
N ASP A 157 5.67 -10.25 13.98
CA ASP A 157 5.97 -10.83 15.29
C ASP A 157 7.05 -9.99 16.00
N LEU A 158 6.63 -9.09 16.90
CA LEU A 158 7.54 -8.25 17.68
C LEU A 158 8.40 -9.05 18.67
N ARG A 159 7.97 -10.25 19.10
CA ARG A 159 8.77 -11.13 19.97
C ARG A 159 9.99 -11.63 19.20
N ARG A 160 9.77 -12.14 17.98
CA ARG A 160 10.86 -12.56 17.08
C ARG A 160 11.77 -11.41 16.68
N VAL A 161 11.24 -10.20 16.45
CA VAL A 161 12.07 -9.00 16.25
C VAL A 161 13.06 -8.83 17.40
N VAL A 162 12.58 -8.71 18.64
CA VAL A 162 13.45 -8.43 19.79
C VAL A 162 14.44 -9.57 20.04
N GLN A 163 14.01 -10.82 19.89
CA GLN A 163 14.85 -11.99 20.14
C GLN A 163 15.91 -12.25 19.06
N SER A 164 15.61 -12.03 17.78
CA SER A 164 16.52 -12.39 16.67
C SER A 164 17.32 -11.23 16.08
N THR A 165 16.98 -9.97 16.35
CA THR A 165 17.59 -8.81 15.66
C THR A 165 18.82 -8.25 16.40
N GLY A 166 18.91 -8.43 17.73
CA GLY A 166 20.11 -8.12 18.53
C GLY A 166 20.67 -6.70 18.32
N LYS A 167 22.00 -6.58 18.13
CA LYS A 167 22.68 -5.29 17.90
C LYS A 167 22.16 -4.53 16.66
N LEU A 168 21.58 -5.20 15.67
CA LEU A 168 20.99 -4.55 14.50
C LEU A 168 19.74 -3.73 14.88
N LEU A 169 19.00 -4.13 15.92
CA LEU A 169 17.83 -3.40 16.40
C LEU A 169 18.23 -2.08 17.07
N LEU A 170 19.35 -2.06 17.79
CA LEU A 170 19.93 -0.83 18.34
C LEU A 170 20.37 0.12 17.22
N ALA A 171 21.06 -0.40 16.20
CA ALA A 171 21.42 0.38 15.02
C ALA A 171 20.18 0.96 14.31
N PHE A 172 19.12 0.18 14.18
CA PHE A 172 17.85 0.60 13.58
C PHE A 172 17.11 1.66 14.43
N LEU A 173 17.15 1.56 15.76
CA LEU A 173 16.59 2.58 16.64
C LEU A 173 17.36 3.91 16.54
N ILE A 174 18.69 3.85 16.46
CA ILE A 174 19.53 5.02 16.18
C ILE A 174 19.18 5.62 14.80
N GLY A 175 19.01 4.77 13.78
CA GLY A 175 18.55 5.19 12.45
C GLY A 175 17.16 5.84 12.46
N SER A 176 16.24 5.33 13.28
CA SER A 176 14.88 5.88 13.42
C SER A 176 14.90 7.29 14.05
N ILE A 177 15.74 7.48 15.07
CA ILE A 177 15.99 8.80 15.68
C ILE A 177 16.70 9.72 14.68
N ALA A 178 17.68 9.20 13.93
CA ALA A 178 18.41 9.94 12.89
C ALA A 178 17.48 10.43 11.77
N THR A 179 16.50 9.62 11.33
CA THR A 179 15.44 10.06 10.40
C THR A 179 14.59 11.16 11.03
N THR A 180 14.21 11.03 12.31
CA THR A 180 13.36 12.01 13.01
C THR A 180 14.04 13.38 13.15
N VAL A 181 15.32 13.40 13.56
CA VAL A 181 16.14 14.62 13.61
C VAL A 181 16.36 15.18 12.20
N GLY A 182 16.65 14.33 11.21
CA GLY A 182 16.76 14.72 9.81
C GLY A 182 15.49 15.33 9.24
N THR A 183 14.31 14.87 9.66
CA THR A 183 13.01 15.43 9.27
C THR A 183 12.81 16.84 9.82
N ALA A 184 13.08 17.08 11.11
CA ALA A 184 13.01 18.44 11.67
C ALA A 184 14.01 19.39 10.99
N LEU A 185 15.26 18.95 10.81
CA LEU A 185 16.29 19.76 10.17
C LEU A 185 15.97 20.07 8.71
N ALA A 186 15.49 19.08 7.95
CA ALA A 186 15.08 19.28 6.57
C ALA A 186 13.85 20.20 6.45
N TYR A 187 12.87 20.09 7.35
CA TYR A 187 11.68 20.95 7.33
C TYR A 187 12.03 22.41 7.66
N TYR A 188 12.96 22.62 8.60
CA TYR A 188 13.48 23.94 8.95
C TYR A 188 14.32 24.58 7.83
N LEU A 189 15.17 23.79 7.14
CA LEU A 189 16.09 24.30 6.11
C LEU A 189 15.46 24.44 4.71
N VAL A 190 14.45 23.63 4.37
CA VAL A 190 13.91 23.57 3.00
C VAL A 190 12.53 24.23 2.92
N PRO A 191 12.39 25.39 2.24
CA PRO A 191 11.14 26.15 2.22
C PRO A 191 10.08 25.49 1.32
N MET A 192 9.34 24.52 1.86
CA MET A 192 8.27 23.75 1.18
C MET A 192 6.97 24.56 0.92
N ARG A 193 7.09 25.87 0.69
CA ARG A 193 5.97 26.82 0.54
C ARG A 193 5.01 26.46 -0.60
N ALA A 194 5.52 25.81 -1.67
CA ALA A 194 4.73 25.37 -2.82
C ALA A 194 3.65 24.33 -2.47
N LEU A 195 3.73 23.68 -1.30
CA LEU A 195 2.77 22.68 -0.83
C LEU A 195 1.70 23.26 0.11
N GLY A 196 1.85 24.52 0.54
CA GLY A 196 0.94 25.17 1.49
C GLY A 196 0.63 24.30 2.72
N PRO A 197 -0.65 23.96 2.99
CA PRO A 197 -1.06 23.21 4.18
C PRO A 197 -0.65 21.72 4.20
N ASP A 198 -0.13 21.18 3.08
CA ASP A 198 0.35 19.79 3.01
C ASP A 198 1.85 19.63 3.33
N SER A 199 2.58 20.74 3.48
CA SER A 199 4.04 20.77 3.69
C SER A 199 4.49 19.94 4.91
N TRP A 200 3.99 20.25 6.11
CA TRP A 200 4.30 19.48 7.34
C TRP A 200 3.77 18.03 7.28
N LYS A 201 2.63 17.80 6.60
CA LYS A 201 2.01 16.49 6.48
C LYS A 201 2.86 15.54 5.63
N ILE A 202 3.35 16.00 4.48
CA ILE A 202 4.21 15.17 3.62
C ILE A 202 5.58 14.96 4.27
N ALA A 203 6.10 15.95 5.02
CA ALA A 203 7.32 15.78 5.81
C ALA A 203 7.14 14.69 6.89
N ALA A 204 6.00 14.65 7.58
CA ALA A 204 5.65 13.58 8.51
C ALA A 204 5.51 12.20 7.81
N ALA A 205 4.87 12.17 6.64
CA ALA A 205 4.73 10.94 5.84
C ALA A 205 6.10 10.43 5.35
N LEU A 206 7.00 11.32 4.92
CA LEU A 206 8.37 11.00 4.52
C LEU A 206 9.27 10.63 5.71
N MET A 207 8.96 11.09 6.93
CA MET A 207 9.58 10.53 8.13
C MET A 207 9.21 9.06 8.30
N GLY A 208 7.90 8.73 8.25
CA GLY A 208 7.48 7.33 8.33
C GLY A 208 7.98 6.47 7.17
N ARG A 209 8.06 7.04 5.96
CA ARG A 209 8.63 6.42 4.77
C ARG A 209 10.06 5.94 4.98
N HIS A 210 10.86 6.78 5.65
CA HIS A 210 12.28 6.59 5.92
C HIS A 210 12.57 5.99 7.32
N ILE A 211 11.54 5.47 8.00
CA ILE A 211 11.67 4.60 9.18
C ILE A 211 11.09 3.21 8.90
N GLY A 212 10.02 3.10 8.11
CA GLY A 212 9.24 1.86 7.93
C GLY A 212 8.60 1.67 6.55
N GLY A 213 9.18 2.22 5.48
CA GLY A 213 8.76 1.92 4.10
C GLY A 213 7.45 2.55 3.62
N ALA A 214 7.07 2.23 2.38
CA ALA A 214 6.00 2.90 1.64
C ALA A 214 4.60 2.77 2.25
N VAL A 215 4.31 1.70 3.01
CA VAL A 215 3.01 1.55 3.69
C VAL A 215 2.80 2.58 4.79
N ASN A 216 3.86 2.97 5.51
CA ASN A 216 3.77 4.01 6.55
C ASN A 216 3.58 5.40 5.95
N TYR A 217 4.28 5.69 4.86
CA TYR A 217 4.07 6.91 4.07
C TYR A 217 2.58 7.09 3.71
N VAL A 218 1.97 6.05 3.14
CA VAL A 218 0.54 6.07 2.77
C VAL A 218 -0.36 6.19 4.00
N ALA A 219 -0.12 5.41 5.06
CA ALA A 219 -0.96 5.43 6.26
C ALA A 219 -0.94 6.80 6.96
N ILE A 220 0.24 7.43 7.10
CA ILE A 220 0.39 8.78 7.66
C ILE A 220 -0.27 9.82 6.75
N ALA A 221 0.02 9.79 5.45
CA ALA A 221 -0.49 10.78 4.52
C ALA A 221 -2.03 10.73 4.39
N ASN A 222 -2.62 9.54 4.45
CA ASN A 222 -4.07 9.36 4.55
C ASN A 222 -4.62 9.88 5.89
N ALA A 223 -3.99 9.55 7.02
CA ALA A 223 -4.43 9.99 8.35
C ALA A 223 -4.34 11.51 8.56
N LEU A 224 -3.38 12.18 7.91
CA LEU A 224 -3.22 13.64 7.94
C LEU A 224 -3.98 14.37 6.82
N GLY A 225 -4.56 13.64 5.85
CA GLY A 225 -5.28 14.21 4.71
C GLY A 225 -4.39 15.01 3.76
N VAL A 226 -3.30 14.40 3.27
CA VAL A 226 -2.46 14.94 2.18
C VAL A 226 -3.20 14.85 0.84
N SER A 227 -3.12 15.89 0.01
CA SER A 227 -3.72 15.88 -1.33
C SER A 227 -3.04 14.84 -2.26
N PRO A 228 -3.80 14.15 -3.16
CA PRO A 228 -3.22 13.12 -4.01
C PRO A 228 -2.08 13.61 -4.93
N SER A 229 -2.10 14.88 -5.34
CA SER A 229 -1.01 15.47 -6.13
C SER A 229 0.30 15.59 -5.34
N VAL A 230 0.24 16.02 -4.08
CA VAL A 230 1.42 16.06 -3.20
C VAL A 230 1.87 14.64 -2.84
N LEU A 231 0.93 13.70 -2.68
CA LEU A 231 1.22 12.29 -2.44
C LEU A 231 1.94 11.62 -3.62
N ALA A 232 1.52 11.91 -4.86
CA ALA A 232 2.18 11.44 -6.08
C ALA A 232 3.56 12.10 -6.27
N ALA A 233 3.67 13.41 -6.01
CA ALA A 233 4.94 14.14 -6.06
C ALA A 233 5.96 13.62 -5.04
N GLY A 234 5.50 13.30 -3.83
CA GLY A 234 6.34 12.71 -2.80
C GLY A 234 6.81 11.29 -3.14
N LEU A 235 5.97 10.45 -3.77
CA LEU A 235 6.39 9.14 -4.27
C LEU A 235 7.43 9.26 -5.39
N ALA A 236 7.27 10.23 -6.29
CA ALA A 236 8.25 10.48 -7.35
C ALA A 236 9.61 10.92 -6.79
N ALA A 237 9.62 11.88 -5.85
CA ALA A 237 10.84 12.34 -5.20
C ALA A 237 11.50 11.24 -4.34
N ASP A 238 10.72 10.52 -3.53
CA ASP A 238 11.16 9.41 -2.66
C ASP A 238 11.90 8.32 -3.43
N ASN A 239 11.38 7.90 -4.58
CA ASN A 239 11.98 6.80 -5.35
C ASN A 239 13.33 7.18 -5.97
N VAL A 240 13.46 8.40 -6.52
CA VAL A 240 14.75 8.89 -7.06
C VAL A 240 15.78 9.00 -5.95
N ILE A 241 15.37 9.47 -4.77
CA ILE A 241 16.23 9.62 -3.60
C ILE A 241 16.65 8.26 -3.03
N CYS A 242 15.71 7.32 -2.91
CA CYS A 242 15.99 5.95 -2.51
C CYS A 242 17.00 5.28 -3.45
N ALA A 243 16.91 5.49 -4.77
CA ALA A 243 17.88 4.97 -5.72
C ALA A 243 19.30 5.50 -5.45
N VAL A 244 19.46 6.84 -5.36
CA VAL A 244 20.74 7.49 -5.00
C VAL A 244 21.26 7.01 -3.64
N TYR A 245 20.35 6.83 -2.69
CA TYR A 245 20.66 6.39 -1.33
C TYR A 245 21.19 4.95 -1.28
N PHE A 246 20.49 4.00 -1.91
CA PHE A 246 20.92 2.61 -1.92
C PHE A 246 22.22 2.44 -2.71
N THR A 247 22.42 3.16 -3.83
CA THR A 247 23.72 3.22 -4.50
C THR A 247 24.82 3.70 -3.55
N THR A 248 24.56 4.74 -2.75
CA THR A 248 25.50 5.27 -1.75
C THR A 248 25.82 4.24 -0.66
N LEU A 249 24.81 3.57 -0.08
CA LEU A 249 25.03 2.51 0.92
C LEU A 249 25.83 1.32 0.34
N PHE A 250 25.52 0.90 -0.89
CA PHE A 250 26.24 -0.19 -1.57
C PHE A 250 27.70 0.18 -1.86
N ALA A 251 27.97 1.45 -2.19
CA ALA A 251 29.31 2.00 -2.40
C ALA A 251 30.11 2.10 -1.09
N ILE A 252 29.52 2.59 0.01
CA ILE A 252 30.19 2.61 1.34
C ILE A 252 30.48 1.17 1.78
N GLY A 253 29.52 0.27 1.66
CA GLY A 253 29.67 -1.15 1.96
C GLY A 253 30.47 -1.95 0.92
N SER A 254 31.16 -1.33 -0.05
CA SER A 254 31.92 -2.03 -1.09
C SER A 254 33.19 -2.71 -0.57
N LYS A 255 33.82 -2.13 0.46
CA LYS A 255 35.07 -2.61 1.06
C LYS A 255 34.88 -3.57 2.25
N ILE A 256 33.65 -3.92 2.57
CA ILE A 256 33.32 -4.86 3.65
C ILE A 256 33.28 -6.27 3.04
N PRO A 257 34.06 -7.24 3.55
CA PRO A 257 34.00 -8.62 3.07
C PRO A 257 32.61 -9.27 3.25
N ALA A 258 32.37 -10.31 2.45
CA ALA A 258 31.31 -11.28 2.73
C ALA A 258 31.67 -12.11 3.97
N GLU A 259 30.68 -12.78 4.57
CA GLU A 259 30.94 -13.71 5.67
C GLU A 259 31.60 -14.99 5.15
N THR A 260 32.68 -15.42 5.81
CA THR A 260 33.42 -16.66 5.49
C THR A 260 32.78 -17.92 6.08
N LEU A 261 31.69 -17.76 6.85
CA LEU A 261 30.89 -18.88 7.32
C LEU A 261 30.10 -19.50 6.16
N PRO A 262 29.90 -20.84 6.14
CA PRO A 262 28.93 -21.43 5.23
C PRO A 262 27.54 -20.82 5.48
N PRO A 263 26.67 -20.72 4.45
CA PRO A 263 25.30 -20.26 4.65
C PRO A 263 24.64 -21.14 5.72
N PRO A 264 23.94 -20.54 6.70
CA PRO A 264 23.59 -21.22 7.95
C PRO A 264 22.88 -22.55 7.71
N THR A 265 23.41 -23.61 8.34
CA THR A 265 22.79 -24.94 8.34
C THR A 265 21.39 -24.83 8.91
N SER A 266 20.44 -25.48 8.24
CA SER A 266 19.02 -25.16 8.37
C SER A 266 18.35 -25.81 9.58
N ASP A 267 18.64 -25.29 10.77
CA ASP A 267 17.80 -25.42 11.98
C ASP A 267 16.62 -24.42 11.93
N ALA A 268 16.44 -23.73 10.80
CA ALA A 268 15.30 -22.87 10.51
C ALA A 268 14.41 -23.52 9.43
N GLU A 269 13.18 -23.89 9.81
CA GLU A 269 12.08 -24.17 8.89
C GLU A 269 11.61 -22.87 8.19
N THR A 270 12.45 -22.27 7.35
CA THR A 270 12.03 -21.19 6.44
C THR A 270 12.94 -21.13 5.21
N ASN A 271 12.37 -21.41 4.03
CA ASN A 271 12.95 -21.12 2.71
C ASN A 271 14.23 -21.87 2.28
N LYS A 272 14.26 -23.20 2.43
CA LYS A 272 14.91 -24.09 1.45
C LYS A 272 13.84 -24.83 0.65
N ASP A 273 13.09 -24.07 -0.15
CA ASP A 273 12.03 -24.61 -1.00
C ASP A 273 11.89 -23.79 -2.29
N SER A 274 13.03 -23.62 -2.97
CA SER A 274 13.19 -22.84 -4.19
C SER A 274 13.30 -23.71 -5.45
N GLU A 275 12.78 -24.94 -5.42
CA GLU A 275 12.59 -25.75 -6.63
C GLU A 275 11.39 -26.73 -6.56
N SER A 276 10.50 -26.59 -5.58
CA SER A 276 9.15 -27.17 -5.67
C SER A 276 8.17 -26.13 -6.23
N THR A 277 7.19 -26.57 -7.02
CA THR A 277 6.09 -25.69 -7.46
C THR A 277 5.11 -25.50 -6.31
N ASN A 278 5.50 -24.70 -5.33
CA ASN A 278 4.70 -24.33 -4.17
C ASN A 278 3.49 -23.51 -4.60
N LYS A 279 2.42 -24.22 -5.01
CA LYS A 279 1.10 -23.66 -5.28
C LYS A 279 0.60 -22.98 -4.01
N ILE A 280 0.69 -21.65 -3.95
CA ILE A 280 0.12 -20.86 -2.85
C ILE A 280 -1.35 -21.31 -2.72
N PRO A 281 -1.77 -21.93 -1.60
CA PRO A 281 -3.09 -22.51 -1.53
C PRO A 281 -4.13 -21.40 -1.62
N VAL A 282 -5.07 -21.52 -2.56
CA VAL A 282 -6.15 -20.53 -2.76
C VAL A 282 -6.93 -20.32 -1.45
N LEU A 283 -7.03 -21.37 -0.63
CA LEU A 283 -7.57 -21.32 0.73
C LEU A 283 -6.80 -20.37 1.66
N LEU A 284 -5.46 -20.35 1.64
CA LEU A 284 -4.66 -19.43 2.46
C LEU A 284 -4.77 -17.98 1.97
N ILE A 285 -4.91 -17.75 0.66
CA ILE A 285 -5.20 -16.41 0.11
C ILE A 285 -6.59 -15.93 0.60
N ALA A 286 -7.63 -16.76 0.43
CA ALA A 286 -8.97 -16.45 0.89
C ALA A 286 -9.05 -16.24 2.41
N THR A 287 -8.35 -17.08 3.19
CA THR A 287 -8.27 -16.94 4.66
C THR A 287 -7.52 -15.67 5.05
N GLY A 288 -6.42 -15.34 4.38
CA GLY A 288 -5.68 -14.10 4.61
C GLY A 288 -6.52 -12.86 4.35
N ILE A 289 -7.26 -12.82 3.24
CA ILE A 289 -8.21 -11.74 2.91
C ILE A 289 -9.31 -11.65 4.00
N ALA A 290 -9.91 -12.76 4.39
CA ALA A 290 -10.96 -12.79 5.42
C ALA A 290 -10.45 -12.30 6.80
N VAL A 291 -9.25 -12.72 7.21
CA VAL A 291 -8.58 -12.24 8.43
C VAL A 291 -8.26 -10.75 8.33
N SER A 292 -7.76 -10.27 7.20
CA SER A 292 -7.49 -8.85 6.99
C SER A 292 -8.77 -8.00 7.04
N LEU A 293 -9.87 -8.45 6.43
CA LEU A 293 -11.19 -7.80 6.54
C LEU A 293 -11.70 -7.75 7.98
N ALA A 294 -11.52 -8.82 8.75
CA ALA A 294 -11.88 -8.85 10.17
C ALA A 294 -11.05 -7.85 11.00
N ILE A 295 -9.75 -7.73 10.72
CA ILE A 295 -8.86 -6.74 11.33
C ILE A 295 -9.26 -5.32 10.93
N CYS A 296 -9.61 -5.09 9.66
CA CYS A 296 -10.11 -3.79 9.18
C CYS A 296 -11.38 -3.36 9.93
N LYS A 297 -12.32 -4.30 10.12
CA LYS A 297 -13.54 -4.09 10.91
C LYS A 297 -13.21 -3.81 12.39
N ALA A 298 -12.26 -4.52 12.99
CA ALA A 298 -11.84 -4.29 14.37
C ALA A 298 -11.22 -2.90 14.57
N GLY A 299 -10.25 -2.50 13.73
CA GLY A 299 -9.57 -1.20 13.83
C GLY A 299 -10.49 0.00 13.55
N THR A 300 -11.45 -0.14 12.62
CA THR A 300 -12.46 0.90 12.35
C THR A 300 -13.51 1.00 13.46
N LEU A 301 -13.93 -0.10 14.07
CA LEU A 301 -14.79 -0.07 15.27
C LEU A 301 -14.08 0.55 16.47
N LEU A 302 -12.80 0.22 16.69
CA LEU A 302 -11.98 0.76 17.77
C LEU A 302 -11.85 2.29 17.66
N THR A 303 -11.53 2.79 16.47
CA THR A 303 -11.37 4.25 16.23
C THR A 303 -12.68 5.00 16.25
N LYS A 304 -13.78 4.39 15.78
CA LYS A 304 -15.13 4.95 15.95
C LYS A 304 -15.55 5.03 17.41
N HIS A 305 -15.21 4.03 18.23
CA HIS A 305 -15.53 4.01 19.66
C HIS A 305 -14.77 5.09 20.45
N PHE A 306 -13.50 5.31 20.14
CA PHE A 306 -12.67 6.35 20.78
C PHE A 306 -12.75 7.74 20.09
N GLY A 307 -13.58 7.91 19.05
CA GLY A 307 -13.74 9.20 18.34
C GLY A 307 -12.51 9.68 17.56
N ILE A 308 -11.56 8.79 17.25
CA ILE A 308 -10.26 9.16 16.66
C ILE A 308 -10.40 9.33 15.14
N SER A 309 -10.72 10.54 14.71
CA SER A 309 -10.69 10.92 13.29
C SER A 309 -9.30 10.69 12.66
N GLY A 310 -9.26 10.20 11.42
CA GLY A 310 -8.01 9.81 10.73
C GLY A 310 -7.31 8.56 11.27
N GLY A 311 -7.67 8.07 12.47
CA GLY A 311 -6.94 7.01 13.17
C GLY A 311 -7.12 5.58 12.63
N SER A 312 -7.94 5.37 11.59
CA SER A 312 -8.35 4.03 11.12
C SER A 312 -7.18 3.16 10.69
N LEU A 313 -6.32 3.61 9.78
CA LEU A 313 -5.13 2.86 9.34
C LEU A 313 -4.14 2.60 10.50
N PRO A 314 -3.78 3.59 11.35
CA PRO A 314 -3.02 3.33 12.58
C PRO A 314 -3.63 2.23 13.47
N ALA A 315 -4.94 2.24 13.73
CA ALA A 315 -5.57 1.22 14.56
C ALA A 315 -5.60 -0.16 13.90
N ILE A 316 -5.77 -0.22 12.57
CA ILE A 316 -5.65 -1.46 11.78
C ILE A 316 -4.24 -2.03 11.90
N THR A 317 -3.20 -1.20 11.77
CA THR A 317 -1.79 -1.54 12.00
C THR A 317 -1.56 -2.05 13.43
N ALA A 318 -2.10 -1.39 14.46
CA ALA A 318 -1.98 -1.84 15.85
C ALA A 318 -2.59 -3.24 16.05
N VAL A 319 -3.81 -3.46 15.55
CA VAL A 319 -4.53 -4.74 15.73
C VAL A 319 -3.79 -5.89 15.03
N VAL A 320 -3.30 -5.72 13.80
CA VAL A 320 -2.54 -6.80 13.13
C VAL A 320 -1.20 -7.07 13.82
N VAL A 321 -0.45 -6.05 14.25
CA VAL A 321 0.85 -6.24 14.92
C VAL A 321 0.68 -6.98 16.25
N VAL A 322 -0.36 -6.62 17.03
CA VAL A 322 -0.71 -7.32 18.28
C VAL A 322 -1.10 -8.78 18.00
N LEU A 323 -1.97 -9.03 17.02
CA LEU A 323 -2.40 -10.40 16.69
C LEU A 323 -1.27 -11.26 16.11
N ALA A 324 -0.41 -10.71 15.25
CA ALA A 324 0.75 -11.41 14.70
C ALA A 324 1.82 -11.72 15.77
N THR A 325 1.94 -10.87 16.81
CA THR A 325 2.84 -11.11 17.96
C THR A 325 2.28 -12.13 18.96
N ILE A 326 0.94 -12.24 19.09
CA ILE A 326 0.29 -13.23 19.97
C ILE A 326 0.15 -14.60 19.28
N PHE A 327 -0.10 -14.61 17.97
CA PHE A 327 -0.39 -15.81 17.16
C PHE A 327 0.60 -15.98 15.98
N PRO A 328 1.93 -16.00 16.22
CA PRO A 328 2.93 -15.89 15.15
C PRO A 328 2.98 -17.08 14.21
N SER A 329 2.62 -18.30 14.67
CA SER A 329 2.58 -19.48 13.79
C SER A 329 1.36 -19.50 12.86
N GLN A 330 0.22 -18.95 13.30
CA GLN A 330 -0.98 -18.79 12.49
C GLN A 330 -0.77 -17.69 11.43
N PHE A 331 -0.31 -16.51 11.85
CA PHE A 331 -0.05 -15.39 10.95
C PHE A 331 1.13 -15.68 10.00
N GLY A 332 2.20 -16.33 10.49
CA GLY A 332 3.33 -16.76 9.68
C GLY A 332 2.97 -17.72 8.54
N ARG A 333 1.93 -18.56 8.71
CA ARG A 333 1.39 -19.41 7.63
C ARG A 333 0.59 -18.63 6.58
N LEU A 334 -0.11 -17.57 6.98
CA LEU A 334 -0.88 -16.71 6.06
C LEU A 334 0.01 -15.68 5.34
N ALA A 335 1.16 -15.33 5.92
CA ALA A 335 2.03 -14.25 5.47
C ALA A 335 2.43 -14.32 3.98
N PRO A 336 2.91 -15.44 3.40
CA PRO A 336 3.29 -15.49 1.99
C PRO A 336 2.10 -15.23 1.04
N SER A 337 0.91 -15.72 1.40
CA SER A 337 -0.33 -15.47 0.66
C SER A 337 -0.80 -14.01 0.80
N GLY A 338 -0.66 -13.43 2.00
CA GLY A 338 -0.98 -12.04 2.27
C GLY A 338 -0.08 -11.06 1.52
N GLU A 339 1.23 -11.27 1.60
CA GLU A 339 2.26 -10.47 0.93
C GLU A 339 2.02 -10.43 -0.60
N ALA A 340 1.78 -11.59 -1.22
CA ALA A 340 1.46 -11.68 -2.65
C ALA A 340 0.16 -10.94 -3.03
N MET A 341 -0.91 -11.09 -2.26
CA MET A 341 -2.19 -10.41 -2.52
C MET A 341 -2.05 -8.89 -2.33
N ALA A 342 -1.36 -8.46 -1.28
CA ALA A 342 -1.22 -7.05 -0.94
C ALA A 342 -0.36 -6.29 -1.94
N LEU A 343 0.67 -6.91 -2.52
CA LEU A 343 1.45 -6.29 -3.62
C LEU A 343 0.53 -5.92 -4.80
N ILE A 344 -0.42 -6.78 -5.16
CA ILE A 344 -1.40 -6.48 -6.22
C ILE A 344 -2.33 -5.30 -5.81
N LEU A 345 -2.88 -5.33 -4.58
CA LEU A 345 -3.74 -4.25 -4.08
C LEU A 345 -3.01 -2.90 -3.99
N MET A 346 -1.76 -2.89 -3.55
CA MET A 346 -0.94 -1.70 -3.46
C MET A 346 -0.65 -1.08 -4.83
N GLN A 347 -0.49 -1.89 -5.88
CA GLN A 347 -0.24 -1.37 -7.24
C GLN A 347 -1.49 -0.75 -7.87
N VAL A 348 -2.67 -1.29 -7.58
CA VAL A 348 -3.97 -0.65 -7.89
C VAL A 348 -4.10 0.67 -7.12
N PHE A 349 -3.72 0.69 -5.84
CA PHE A 349 -3.68 1.92 -5.04
C PHE A 349 -2.73 2.98 -5.61
N PHE A 350 -1.48 2.61 -5.95
CA PHE A 350 -0.52 3.55 -6.54
C PHE A 350 -1.01 4.11 -7.88
N THR A 351 -1.68 3.29 -8.69
CA THR A 351 -2.35 3.77 -9.91
C THR A 351 -3.41 4.82 -9.60
N VAL A 352 -4.27 4.60 -8.60
CA VAL A 352 -5.30 5.58 -8.17
C VAL A 352 -4.68 6.87 -7.64
N ILE A 353 -3.59 6.81 -6.86
CA ILE A 353 -2.88 8.02 -6.41
C ILE A 353 -2.32 8.82 -7.58
N GLY A 354 -1.74 8.12 -8.57
CA GLY A 354 -1.31 8.72 -9.83
C GLY A 354 -2.47 9.42 -10.54
N ALA A 355 -3.54 8.68 -10.84
CA ALA A 355 -4.69 9.16 -11.60
C ALA A 355 -5.53 10.23 -10.87
N SER A 356 -5.41 10.33 -9.54
CA SER A 356 -5.99 11.42 -8.74
C SER A 356 -5.10 12.69 -8.72
N GLY A 357 -3.90 12.62 -9.29
CA GLY A 357 -2.92 13.69 -9.30
C GLY A 357 -3.03 14.62 -10.52
N ASN A 358 -2.64 15.89 -10.34
CA ASN A 358 -2.47 16.85 -11.42
C ASN A 358 -0.99 17.00 -11.78
N ILE A 359 -0.63 16.80 -13.05
CA ILE A 359 0.77 16.79 -13.50
C ILE A 359 1.51 18.11 -13.23
N TRP A 360 0.82 19.25 -13.35
CA TRP A 360 1.38 20.58 -13.06
C TRP A 360 1.66 20.77 -11.55
N SER A 361 0.73 20.32 -10.70
CA SER A 361 0.94 20.33 -9.25
C SER A 361 2.12 19.43 -8.84
N VAL A 362 2.28 18.26 -9.48
CA VAL A 362 3.42 17.38 -9.27
C VAL A 362 4.74 18.04 -9.66
N ILE A 363 4.83 18.62 -10.86
CA ILE A 363 6.04 19.31 -11.35
C ILE A 363 6.44 20.47 -10.44
N ASN A 364 5.47 21.25 -9.94
CA ASN A 364 5.73 22.43 -9.11
C ASN A 364 6.07 22.10 -7.65
N THR A 365 5.68 20.92 -7.13
CA THR A 365 5.92 20.53 -5.72
C THR A 365 7.11 19.59 -5.56
N ALA A 366 7.29 18.62 -6.46
CA ALA A 366 8.29 17.56 -6.36
C ALA A 366 9.75 18.06 -6.15
N PRO A 367 10.24 19.16 -6.75
CA PRO A 367 11.60 19.65 -6.51
C PRO A 367 11.86 20.05 -5.06
N SER A 368 10.86 20.65 -4.40
CA SER A 368 10.97 21.03 -2.98
C SER A 368 10.90 19.82 -2.04
N ILE A 369 10.10 18.81 -2.39
CA ILE A 369 10.03 17.53 -1.66
C ILE A 369 11.34 16.75 -1.83
N PHE A 370 11.92 16.77 -3.03
CA PHE A 370 13.23 16.17 -3.32
C PHE A 370 14.33 16.81 -2.47
N LEU A 371 14.42 18.15 -2.44
CA LEU A 371 15.42 18.84 -1.63
C LEU A 371 15.23 18.56 -0.12
N PHE A 372 13.99 18.53 0.36
CA PHE A 372 13.66 18.13 1.73
C PHE A 372 14.15 16.71 2.04
N ALA A 373 13.75 15.72 1.24
CA ALA A 373 14.08 14.33 1.49
C ALA A 373 15.59 14.07 1.34
N LEU A 374 16.29 14.78 0.45
CA LEU A 374 17.75 14.71 0.31
C LEU A 374 18.47 15.18 1.59
N VAL A 375 18.03 16.29 2.20
CA VAL A 375 18.56 16.76 3.50
C VAL A 375 18.20 15.78 4.61
N GLN A 376 16.97 15.23 4.61
CA GLN A 376 16.50 14.27 5.60
C GLN A 376 17.35 12.98 5.61
N ILE A 377 17.50 12.30 4.47
CA ILE A 377 18.25 11.04 4.35
C ILE A 377 19.76 11.24 4.42
N GLY A 378 20.29 12.39 3.96
CA GLY A 378 21.68 12.77 4.18
C GLY A 378 21.99 12.93 5.68
N THR A 379 21.10 13.61 6.41
CA THR A 379 21.20 13.75 7.87
C THR A 379 21.07 12.41 8.58
N HIS A 380 20.12 11.55 8.17
CA HIS A 380 20.01 10.18 8.69
C HIS A 380 21.36 9.45 8.57
N LEU A 381 21.97 9.44 7.39
CA LEU A 381 23.20 8.70 7.12
C LEU A 381 24.39 9.22 7.93
N VAL A 382 24.55 10.54 8.04
CA VAL A 382 25.59 11.16 8.86
C VAL A 382 25.40 10.81 10.34
N VAL A 383 24.17 10.90 10.86
CA VAL A 383 23.87 10.67 12.28
C VAL A 383 23.93 9.19 12.65
N ILE A 384 23.40 8.27 11.84
CA ILE A 384 23.47 6.82 12.13
C ILE A 384 24.92 6.30 12.09
N LEU A 385 25.73 6.78 11.13
CA LEU A 385 27.15 6.41 11.06
C LEU A 385 27.97 7.06 12.18
N GLY A 386 27.69 8.32 12.52
CA GLY A 386 28.37 9.05 13.59
C GLY A 386 28.10 8.46 14.98
N ILE A 387 26.82 8.35 15.38
CA ILE A 387 26.42 7.77 16.66
C ILE A 387 26.76 6.28 16.71
N GLY A 388 26.53 5.55 15.62
CA GLY A 388 26.88 4.13 15.52
C GLY A 388 28.37 3.86 15.73
N LYS A 389 29.25 4.70 15.16
CA LYS A 389 30.70 4.62 15.38
C LYS A 389 31.08 4.96 16.82
N LEU A 390 30.46 5.99 17.43
CA LEU A 390 30.68 6.35 18.84
C LEU A 390 30.30 5.19 19.79
N LEU A 391 29.26 4.43 19.45
CA LEU A 391 28.80 3.25 20.20
C LEU A 391 29.50 1.94 19.79
N ASN A 392 30.57 2.01 18.98
CA ASN A 392 31.35 0.87 18.50
C ASN A 392 30.50 -0.22 17.79
N ILE A 393 29.48 0.19 17.05
CA ILE A 393 28.65 -0.71 16.25
C ILE A 393 29.33 -0.96 14.89
N GLU A 394 29.37 -2.23 14.46
CA GLU A 394 29.98 -2.65 13.19
C GLU A 394 29.33 -1.95 11.99
N LEU A 395 30.16 -1.45 11.05
CA LEU A 395 29.68 -0.69 9.88
C LEU A 395 28.65 -1.47 9.04
N ARG A 396 28.78 -2.79 8.91
CA ARG A 396 27.80 -3.64 8.21
C ARG A 396 26.41 -3.61 8.86
N LEU A 397 26.35 -3.57 10.20
CA LEU A 397 25.10 -3.44 10.95
C LEU A 397 24.49 -2.05 10.74
N LEU A 398 25.31 -0.99 10.75
CA LEU A 398 24.83 0.37 10.53
C LEU A 398 24.27 0.57 9.11
N LEU A 399 24.97 0.08 8.08
CA LEU A 399 24.50 0.15 6.70
C LEU A 399 23.22 -0.67 6.47
N LEU A 400 23.14 -1.87 7.04
CA LEU A 400 21.96 -2.73 6.91
C LEU A 400 20.76 -2.19 7.69
N ALA A 401 20.97 -1.65 8.89
CA ALA A 401 19.91 -1.00 9.68
C ALA A 401 19.39 0.26 8.99
N SER A 402 20.29 1.09 8.44
CA SER A 402 19.95 2.24 7.62
C SER A 402 19.11 1.86 6.40
N ASN A 403 19.48 0.76 5.71
CA ASN A 403 18.68 0.21 4.63
C ASN A 403 17.30 -0.27 5.11
N ALA A 404 17.25 -1.01 6.21
CA ALA A 404 15.98 -1.46 6.81
C ALA A 404 15.07 -0.29 7.23
N ASN A 405 15.61 0.86 7.65
CA ASN A 405 14.84 2.09 7.90
C ASN A 405 14.30 2.71 6.60
N VAL A 406 15.18 2.97 5.63
CA VAL A 406 14.86 3.77 4.43
C VAL A 406 14.11 2.95 3.36
N GLY A 407 14.38 1.65 3.26
CA GLY A 407 13.80 0.76 2.26
C GLY A 407 12.96 -0.39 2.81
N GLY A 408 12.97 -0.67 4.11
CA GLY A 408 12.18 -1.74 4.71
C GLY A 408 12.75 -3.16 4.54
N PRO A 409 11.92 -4.22 4.71
CA PRO A 409 12.40 -5.60 4.83
C PRO A 409 13.06 -6.17 3.56
N THR A 410 12.50 -5.84 2.39
CA THR A 410 12.88 -6.43 1.09
C THR A 410 14.24 -5.94 0.61
N THR A 411 14.50 -4.64 0.76
CA THR A 411 15.77 -3.98 0.40
C THR A 411 16.88 -4.31 1.39
N ALA A 412 16.57 -4.46 2.68
CA ALA A 412 17.50 -5.00 3.68
C ALA A 412 17.90 -6.45 3.36
N ALA A 413 16.94 -7.33 3.06
CA ALA A 413 17.23 -8.69 2.60
C ALA A 413 18.11 -8.70 1.34
N GLY A 414 17.74 -7.89 0.34
CA GLY A 414 18.49 -7.76 -0.92
C GLY A 414 19.95 -7.32 -0.70
N MET A 415 20.20 -6.37 0.18
CA MET A 415 21.57 -5.94 0.53
C MET A 415 22.34 -7.01 1.30
N ALA A 416 21.73 -7.65 2.30
CA ALA A 416 22.40 -8.71 3.06
C ALA A 416 22.81 -9.88 2.15
N THR A 417 21.92 -10.32 1.25
CA THR A 417 22.23 -11.33 0.22
C THR A 417 23.31 -10.84 -0.75
N ALA A 418 23.17 -9.66 -1.34
CA ALA A 418 24.11 -9.12 -2.33
C ALA A 418 25.50 -8.77 -1.76
N LYS A 419 25.66 -8.70 -0.44
CA LYS A 419 26.93 -8.53 0.26
C LYS A 419 27.47 -9.82 0.89
N GLY A 420 26.73 -10.94 0.81
CA GLY A 420 27.11 -12.20 1.47
C GLY A 420 27.10 -12.11 3.00
N TRP A 421 26.24 -11.26 3.57
CA TRP A 421 25.99 -11.15 5.01
C TRP A 421 24.84 -12.07 5.42
N ASN A 422 25.01 -13.37 5.17
CA ASN A 422 23.98 -14.39 5.28
C ASN A 422 23.34 -14.45 6.68
N SER A 423 24.14 -14.25 7.75
CA SER A 423 23.65 -14.22 9.14
C SER A 423 22.67 -13.07 9.40
N LEU A 424 22.75 -11.99 8.62
CA LEU A 424 22.01 -10.76 8.82
C LEU A 424 20.74 -10.64 7.96
N ILE A 425 20.46 -11.59 7.06
CA ILE A 425 19.26 -11.56 6.20
C ILE A 425 17.97 -11.53 7.05
N VAL A 426 17.81 -12.48 7.98
CA VAL A 426 16.62 -12.56 8.85
C VAL A 426 16.55 -11.38 9.83
N PRO A 427 17.64 -10.99 10.54
CA PRO A 427 17.69 -9.75 11.31
C PRO A 427 17.28 -8.50 10.50
N GLY A 428 17.76 -8.33 9.27
CA GLY A 428 17.44 -7.18 8.42
C GLY A 428 15.97 -7.12 8.02
N ILE A 429 15.37 -8.26 7.67
CA ILE A 429 13.93 -8.40 7.43
C ILE A 429 13.13 -7.99 8.68
N LEU A 430 13.52 -8.49 9.85
CA LEU A 430 12.84 -8.22 11.12
C LEU A 430 12.98 -6.75 11.56
N ALA A 431 14.14 -6.13 11.37
CA ALA A 431 14.34 -4.69 11.60
C ALA A 431 13.42 -3.85 10.70
N GLY A 432 13.32 -4.20 9.41
CA GLY A 432 12.39 -3.55 8.48
C GLY A 432 10.93 -3.70 8.90
N ILE A 433 10.53 -4.91 9.35
CA ILE A 433 9.16 -5.19 9.82
C ILE A 433 8.83 -4.41 11.10
N PHE A 434 9.80 -4.27 12.00
CA PHE A 434 9.67 -3.43 13.19
C PHE A 434 9.45 -1.96 12.81
N GLY A 435 10.19 -1.46 11.83
CA GLY A 435 9.93 -0.18 11.17
C GLY A 435 8.50 -0.06 10.66
N ILE A 436 8.01 -1.09 9.95
CA ILE A 436 6.64 -1.10 9.45
C ILE A 436 5.63 -0.94 10.60
N ALA A 437 5.84 -1.64 11.71
CA ALA A 437 4.95 -1.63 12.87
C ALA A 437 4.91 -0.29 13.64
N ILE A 438 6.01 0.44 13.77
CA ILE A 438 6.08 1.65 14.62
C ILE A 438 5.91 2.98 13.89
N ALA A 439 6.32 3.05 12.61
CA ALA A 439 6.60 4.34 11.97
C ALA A 439 5.36 5.21 11.72
N THR A 440 4.16 4.63 11.55
CA THR A 440 2.89 5.37 11.38
C THR A 440 2.58 6.20 12.62
N PHE A 441 2.72 5.61 13.81
CA PHE A 441 2.41 6.27 15.08
C PHE A 441 3.38 7.41 15.37
N ILE A 442 4.68 7.15 15.19
CA ILE A 442 5.75 8.16 15.34
C ILE A 442 5.56 9.28 14.31
N GLY A 443 5.25 8.93 13.06
CA GLY A 443 4.95 9.85 11.96
C GLY A 443 3.82 10.83 12.27
N ILE A 444 2.64 10.32 12.61
CA ILE A 444 1.46 11.14 12.93
C ILE A 444 1.72 11.98 14.19
N ALA A 445 2.28 11.38 15.25
CA ALA A 445 2.54 12.09 16.50
C ALA A 445 3.52 13.26 16.29
N PHE A 446 4.64 13.04 15.60
CA PHE A 446 5.63 14.07 15.32
C PHE A 446 5.12 15.15 14.35
N GLY A 447 4.34 14.76 13.34
CA GLY A 447 3.66 15.68 12.44
C GLY A 447 2.75 16.66 13.19
N VAL A 448 1.81 16.12 13.98
CA VAL A 448 0.79 16.91 14.68
C VAL A 448 1.34 17.63 15.93
N LYS A 449 2.42 17.15 16.55
CA LYS A 449 2.99 17.76 17.77
C LYS A 449 4.19 18.67 17.54
N LEU A 450 4.88 18.57 16.40
CA LEU A 450 6.03 19.42 16.10
C LEU A 450 5.94 20.08 14.73
N LEU A 451 5.89 19.31 13.63
CA LEU A 451 6.00 19.87 12.28
C LEU A 451 4.83 20.81 11.91
N GLN A 452 3.64 20.62 12.49
CA GLN A 452 2.49 21.52 12.33
C GLN A 452 2.71 22.92 12.95
N PHE A 453 3.71 23.07 13.84
CA PHE A 453 4.03 24.32 14.56
C PHE A 453 5.42 24.90 14.20
N MET A 454 6.09 24.34 13.18
CA MET A 454 7.37 24.81 12.63
C MET A 454 7.15 25.63 11.36
#